data_AF-A0A9N9I6C8-F1
#
_entry.id   AF-A0A9N9I6C8-F1
#
_cell.length_a   1.000
_cell.length_b   1.000
_cell.length_c   1.000
_cell.angle_alpha   90.00
_cell.angle_beta   90.00
_cell.angle_gamma   90.00
#
_symmetry.space_group_name_H-M   'P 1'
#
loop_
_entity.id
_entity.type
_entity.pdbx_description
1 polymer ?
#
loop_
_entity_poly.entity_id
_entity_poly.type
_entity_poly.pdbx_seq_one_letter_code
_entity_poly.pdbx_strand_id
1 'polypeptide(L)'
;KIANMMGVLGAFGVSALLHEYLIIGQLDIWTGEHLFFFMIHGVIFILWEAIFGRENQNEISKIKRILKWFLLLIIYLSVLPAFIEPSGRRPDICEIPSFFAKYYKLN
;
A
#
# COMPACT_ATOMS: atom_id res chain seq x y z
N LYS A 1 -1.22 -16.12 16.08
CA LYS A 1 -0.08 -15.63 15.26
C LYS A 1 -0.36 -15.81 13.77
N ILE A 2 -0.54 -17.03 13.26
CA ILE A 2 -0.91 -17.26 11.84
C ILE A 2 -2.20 -16.53 11.45
N ALA A 3 -3.25 -16.59 12.28
CA ALA A 3 -4.48 -15.85 12.03
C ALA A 3 -4.28 -14.32 11.95
N ASN A 4 -3.34 -13.76 12.73
CA ASN A 4 -3.00 -12.33 12.66
C ASN A 4 -2.25 -12.01 11.36
N MET A 5 -1.30 -12.85 10.97
CA MET A 5 -0.57 -12.73 9.69
C MET A 5 -1.51 -12.83 8.49
N MET A 6 -2.47 -13.77 8.53
CA MET A 6 -3.52 -13.89 7.51
C MET A 6 -4.45 -12.67 7.50
N GLY A 7 -4.79 -12.11 8.67
CA GLY A 7 -5.56 -10.87 8.77
C GLY A 7 -4.84 -9.67 8.13
N VAL A 8 -3.52 -9.55 8.36
CA VAL A 8 -2.67 -8.53 7.73
C VAL A 8 -2.67 -8.69 6.20
N LEU A 9 -2.39 -9.90 5.70
CA LEU A 9 -2.42 -10.15 4.24
C LEU A 9 -3.81 -9.94 3.64
N GLY A 10 -4.87 -10.31 4.36
CA GLY A 10 -6.24 -10.06 3.93
C GLY A 10 -6.55 -8.57 3.81
N ALA A 11 -6.15 -7.76 4.79
CA ALA A 11 -6.33 -6.31 4.76
C ALA A 11 -5.56 -5.67 3.59
N PHE A 12 -4.30 -6.06 3.39
CA PHE A 12 -3.50 -5.60 2.27
C PHE A 12 -4.05 -6.08 0.92
N GLY A 13 -4.56 -7.31 0.85
CA GLY A 13 -5.20 -7.86 -0.34
C GLY A 13 -6.46 -7.10 -0.74
N VAL A 14 -7.34 -6.79 0.22
CA VAL A 14 -8.53 -5.96 -0.04
C VAL A 14 -8.14 -4.56 -0.50
N SER A 15 -7.12 -3.95 0.11
CA SER A 15 -6.60 -2.64 -0.31
C SER A 15 -6.04 -2.67 -1.73
N ALA A 16 -5.30 -3.73 -2.08
CA ALA A 16 -4.79 -3.97 -3.44
C ALA A 16 -5.92 -4.03 -4.46
N LEU A 17 -6.94 -4.84 -4.20
CA LEU A 17 -8.08 -4.98 -5.11
C LEU A 17 -8.82 -3.65 -5.27
N LEU A 18 -8.98 -2.88 -4.20
CA LEU A 18 -9.64 -1.58 -4.25
C LEU A 18 -8.84 -0.57 -5.08
N HIS A 19 -7.53 -0.49 -4.91
CA HIS A 19 -6.70 0.43 -5.69
C HIS A 19 -6.61 0.01 -7.16
N GLU A 20 -6.49 -1.29 -7.45
CA GLU A 20 -6.52 -1.79 -8.83
C GLU A 20 -7.88 -1.51 -9.49
N TYR A 21 -8.98 -1.67 -8.76
CA TYR A 21 -10.32 -1.33 -9.24
C TYR A 21 -10.46 0.15 -9.58
N LEU A 22 -9.91 1.06 -8.76
CA LEU A 22 -9.91 2.49 -9.05
C LEU A 22 -9.13 2.80 -10.34
N ILE A 23 -7.96 2.20 -10.53
CA ILE A 23 -7.16 2.39 -11.75
C ILE A 23 -7.86 1.85 -12.98
N ILE A 24 -8.44 0.65 -12.91
CA ILE A 24 -9.20 0.09 -14.03
C ILE A 24 -10.37 1.02 -14.37
N GLY A 25 -11.12 1.48 -13.35
CA GLY A 25 -12.25 2.38 -13.55
C GLY A 25 -11.88 3.77 -14.10
N GLN A 26 -10.66 4.25 -13.86
CA GLN A 26 -10.21 5.57 -14.30
C GLN A 26 -9.42 5.54 -15.61
N LEU A 27 -8.51 4.59 -15.77
CA LEU A 27 -7.54 4.53 -16.86
C LEU A 27 -7.87 3.47 -17.91
N ASP A 28 -8.84 2.58 -17.65
CA ASP A 28 -9.16 1.39 -18.46
C ASP A 28 -7.91 0.52 -18.72
N ILE A 29 -7.00 0.49 -17.74
CA ILE A 29 -5.74 -0.25 -17.79
C ILE A 29 -5.67 -1.17 -16.57
N TRP A 30 -5.28 -2.41 -16.80
CA TRP A 30 -4.86 -3.35 -15.76
C TRP A 30 -3.34 -3.30 -15.64
N THR A 31 -2.79 -2.90 -14.49
CA THR A 31 -1.33 -2.86 -14.29
C THR A 31 -0.84 -3.95 -13.35
N GLY A 32 -1.64 -4.34 -12.36
CA GLY A 32 -1.25 -5.26 -11.29
C GLY A 32 -0.19 -4.70 -10.33
N GLU A 33 0.21 -3.45 -10.50
CA GLU A 33 1.28 -2.81 -9.75
C GLU A 33 0.83 -2.43 -8.34
N HIS A 34 -0.44 -2.05 -8.17
CA HIS A 34 -1.03 -1.85 -6.84
C HIS A 34 -1.15 -3.16 -6.10
N LEU A 35 -1.51 -4.25 -6.80
CA LEU A 35 -1.53 -5.59 -6.22
C LEU A 35 -0.14 -5.99 -5.73
N PHE A 36 0.90 -5.80 -6.53
CA PHE A 36 2.28 -6.05 -6.13
C PHE A 36 2.70 -5.18 -4.92
N PHE A 37 2.41 -3.88 -4.97
CA PHE A 37 2.75 -2.92 -3.92
C PHE A 37 2.21 -3.34 -2.54
N PHE A 38 0.89 -3.57 -2.43
CA PHE A 38 0.30 -3.89 -1.13
C PHE A 38 0.68 -5.29 -0.64
N MET A 39 0.86 -6.27 -1.54
CA MET A 39 1.30 -7.61 -1.15
C MET A 39 2.73 -7.61 -0.60
N ILE A 40 3.65 -6.86 -1.20
CA ILE A 40 5.01 -6.68 -0.67
C ILE A 40 4.97 -6.02 0.71
N HIS A 41 4.14 -5.00 0.92
CA HIS A 41 3.96 -4.38 2.24
C HIS A 41 3.44 -5.37 3.29
N GLY A 42 2.47 -6.22 2.93
CA GLY A 42 1.97 -7.27 3.80
C GLY A 42 3.06 -8.28 4.20
N VAL A 43 3.90 -8.71 3.25
CA VAL A 43 5.03 -9.61 3.52
C VAL A 43 6.08 -8.95 4.40
N ILE A 44 6.44 -7.68 4.13
CA ILE A 44 7.40 -6.94 4.96
C ILE A 44 6.87 -6.83 6.40
N PHE A 45 5.59 -6.55 6.59
CA PHE A 45 5.00 -6.44 7.93
C PHE A 45 5.01 -7.77 8.69
N ILE A 46 4.74 -8.90 8.00
CA ILE A 46 4.84 -10.23 8.59
C ILE A 46 6.29 -10.54 8.98
N LEU A 47 7.26 -10.27 8.11
CA LEU A 47 8.68 -10.46 8.40
C LEU A 47 9.12 -9.58 9.58
N TRP A 48 8.63 -8.34 9.62
CA TRP A 48 8.89 -7.42 10.72
C TRP A 48 8.40 -7.95 12.06
N GLU A 49 7.15 -8.43 12.12
CA GLU A 49 6.59 -9.06 13.31
C GLU A 49 7.35 -10.34 13.68
N ALA A 50 7.78 -11.14 12.70
CA ALA A 50 8.53 -12.37 12.95
C ALA A 50 9.92 -12.11 13.56
N ILE A 51 10.65 -11.11 13.06
CA ILE A 51 12.02 -10.77 13.49
C ILE A 51 11.99 -9.99 14.81
N PHE A 52 11.16 -8.95 14.91
CA PHE A 52 11.19 -8.00 16.03
C PHE A 52 10.08 -8.20 17.06
N GLY A 53 9.05 -9.00 16.76
CA GLY A 53 7.90 -9.21 17.66
C GLY A 53 8.21 -10.06 18.90
N ARG A 54 9.40 -10.65 19.00
CA ARG A 54 9.85 -11.41 20.19
C ARG A 54 10.71 -10.58 21.16
N GLU A 55 11.08 -9.35 20.79
CA GLU A 55 12.00 -8.55 21.60
C GLU A 55 11.27 -7.93 22.81
N ASN A 56 11.86 -8.09 24.00
CA ASN A 56 11.28 -7.57 25.25
C ASN A 56 11.31 -6.04 25.24
N GLN A 57 10.14 -5.41 25.24
CA GLN A 57 10.01 -3.95 25.11
C GLN A 57 10.65 -3.15 26.27
N ASN A 58 10.88 -3.81 27.41
CA ASN A 58 11.40 -3.17 28.63
C ASN A 58 12.92 -2.92 28.62
N GLU A 59 13.70 -3.58 27.75
CA GLU A 59 15.16 -3.39 27.65
C GLU A 59 15.59 -2.55 26.43
N ILE A 60 14.65 -2.13 25.59
CA ILE A 60 14.97 -1.40 24.36
C ILE A 60 15.20 0.08 24.68
N SER A 61 16.44 0.55 24.49
CA SER A 61 16.78 1.97 24.50
C SER A 61 15.91 2.76 23.52
N LYS A 62 15.48 3.97 23.91
CA LYS A 62 14.68 4.89 23.06
C LYS A 62 15.27 5.08 21.66
N ILE A 63 16.59 5.12 21.55
CA ILE A 63 17.32 5.27 20.27
C ILE A 63 17.12 4.04 19.37
N LYS A 64 17.24 2.82 19.91
CA LYS A 64 16.99 1.58 19.16
C LYS A 64 15.56 1.51 18.64
N ARG A 65 14.59 2.00 19.42
CA ARG A 65 13.19 2.06 19.00
C ARG A 65 13.00 3.01 17.82
N ILE A 66 13.58 4.22 17.87
CA ILE A 66 13.53 5.18 16.76
C ILE A 66 14.20 4.63 15.51
N LEU A 67 15.37 3.99 15.67
CA LEU A 67 16.11 3.39 14.55
C LEU A 67 15.28 2.30 13.84
N LYS A 68 14.54 1.49 14.59
CA LYS A 68 13.63 0.48 14.03
C LYS A 68 12.50 1.12 13.21
N TRP A 69 11.86 2.18 13.73
CA TRP A 69 10.85 2.91 12.96
C TRP A 69 11.43 3.54 11.70
N PHE A 70 12.63 4.09 11.77
CA PHE A 70 13.33 4.66 10.62
C PHE A 70 13.68 3.61 9.57
N LEU A 71 14.13 2.43 10.01
CA LEU A 71 14.40 1.28 9.14
C LEU A 71 13.12 0.84 8.41
N LEU A 72 12.01 0.68 9.13
CA LEU A 72 10.72 0.32 8.54
C LEU A 72 10.26 1.37 7.52
N LEU A 73 10.43 2.66 7.84
CA LEU A 73 10.10 3.76 6.94
C LEU A 73 10.89 3.70 5.63
N ILE A 74 12.21 3.48 5.71
CA ILE A 74 13.06 3.38 4.50
C ILE A 74 12.62 2.21 3.61
N ILE A 75 12.32 1.06 4.21
CA ILE A 75 11.86 -0.13 3.47
C ILE A 75 10.52 0.15 2.78
N TYR A 76 9.60 0.88 3.42
CA TYR A 76 8.33 1.22 2.78
C TYR A 76 8.52 2.26 1.67
N LEU A 77 9.42 3.23 1.88
CA LEU A 77 9.70 4.28 0.90
C LEU A 77 10.34 3.73 -0.39
N SER A 78 11.15 2.66 -0.29
CA SER A 78 11.76 2.04 -1.48
C SER A 78 10.76 1.37 -2.41
N VAL A 79 9.58 0.98 -1.89
CA VAL A 79 8.50 0.34 -2.66
C VAL A 79 7.50 1.38 -3.20
N LEU A 80 7.59 2.63 -2.75
CA LEU A 80 6.72 3.74 -3.18
C LEU A 80 6.65 3.97 -4.69
N PRO A 81 7.74 3.84 -5.48
CA PRO A 81 7.68 4.02 -6.93
C PRO A 81 6.64 3.10 -7.59
N ALA A 82 6.52 1.84 -7.14
CA ALA A 82 5.56 0.88 -7.68
C ALA A 82 4.08 1.29 -7.47
N PHE A 83 3.81 2.20 -6.53
CA PHE A 83 2.47 2.77 -6.31
C PHE A 83 2.19 3.98 -7.21
N ILE A 84 3.18 4.84 -7.39
CA ILE A 84 3.00 6.13 -8.08
C ILE A 84 3.07 5.96 -9.61
N GLU A 85 3.85 5.00 -10.08
CA GLU A 85 4.11 4.78 -11.51
C GLU A 85 2.83 4.58 -12.35
N PRO A 86 1.82 3.77 -11.95
CA PRO A 86 0.56 3.66 -12.68
C PRO A 86 -0.12 5.01 -12.93
N SER A 87 -0.18 5.86 -11.91
CA SER A 87 -0.79 7.19 -12.00
C SER A 87 0.05 8.17 -12.81
N GLY A 88 1.37 8.01 -12.82
CA GLY A 88 2.29 8.85 -13.60
C GLY A 88 2.27 8.60 -15.11
N ARG A 89 1.79 7.43 -15.57
CA ARG A 89 1.74 7.09 -17.01
C ARG A 89 0.68 7.84 -17.80
N ARG A 90 -0.35 8.35 -17.14
CA ARG A 90 -1.44 9.14 -17.76
C ARG A 90 -1.81 10.34 -16.90
N PRO A 91 -0.94 11.37 -16.85
CA PRO A 91 -1.20 12.59 -16.06
C PRO A 91 -2.43 13.36 -16.57
N ASP A 92 -2.82 13.12 -17.82
CA ASP A 92 -3.99 13.68 -18.51
C ASP A 92 -5.34 13.15 -18.01
N ILE A 93 -5.38 11.97 -17.37
CA ILE A 93 -6.62 11.36 -16.83
C ILE A 93 -6.75 11.60 -15.31
N CYS A 94 -5.83 12.36 -14.71
CA CYS A 94 -5.93 12.79 -13.32
C CYS A 94 -7.03 13.84 -13.10
N GLU A 95 -7.71 14.28 -14.16
CA GLU A 95 -9.06 14.81 -14.04
C GLU A 95 -9.99 13.64 -13.74
N ILE A 96 -10.22 13.36 -12.46
CA ILE A 96 -11.31 12.47 -12.04
C ILE A 96 -12.55 12.96 -12.80
N PRO A 97 -13.08 12.23 -13.80
CA PRO A 97 -14.35 12.62 -14.37
C PRO A 97 -15.30 12.35 -13.22
N SER A 98 -15.70 13.39 -12.49
CA SER A 98 -16.57 13.18 -11.35
C SER A 98 -17.80 12.49 -11.93
N PHE A 99 -18.09 11.31 -11.40
CA PHE A 99 -19.19 10.48 -11.89
C PHE A 99 -20.49 11.32 -11.94
N PHE A 100 -20.57 12.34 -11.07
CA PHE A 100 -21.58 13.41 -11.06
C PHE A 100 -21.45 14.51 -12.13
N ALA A 101 -20.25 14.98 -12.50
CA ALA A 101 -20.10 16.03 -13.54
C ALA A 101 -20.60 15.56 -14.91
N LYS A 102 -20.50 14.27 -15.22
CA LYS A 102 -21.05 13.71 -16.47
C LYS A 102 -22.58 13.87 -16.54
N TYR A 103 -23.28 13.82 -15.40
CA TYR A 103 -24.73 14.01 -15.34
C TYR A 103 -25.17 15.48 -15.38
N TYR A 104 -24.36 16.42 -14.89
CA TYR A 104 -24.69 17.85 -14.94
C TYR A 104 -24.48 18.48 -16.32
N LYS A 105 -23.68 17.88 -17.20
CA LYS A 105 -23.40 18.41 -18.54
C LYS A 105 -24.46 18.05 -19.60
N LEU A 106 -25.50 17.30 -19.20
CA LEU A 106 -26.57 16.80 -20.07
C LEU A 106 -27.94 17.49 -19.81
N ASN A 107 -27.95 18.58 -19.05
CA ASN A 107 -29.14 19.43 -18.84
C ASN A 107 -28.92 20.81 -19.46
#